data_AF-K2PSF3-F1
#
_entry.id   AF-K2PSF3-F1
#
_cell.length_a   1.000
_cell.length_b   1.000
_cell.length_c   1.000
_cell.angle_alpha   90.00
_cell.angle_beta   90.00
_cell.angle_gamma   90.00
#
_symmetry.space_group_name_H-M   'P 1'
#
loop_
_entity.id
_entity.type
_entity.pdbx_description
1 polymer ?
#
loop_
_entity_poly.entity_id
_entity_poly.type
_entity_poly.pdbx_seq_one_letter_code
_entity_poly.pdbx_strand_id
1 'polypeptide(L)' 'MIRWKKSSYRHGRHTAFSGCVEVGAVFPPIGAEKWRWRMFVGDNLSGPSGTAKDEHAAKAALDLAWTNFLLRARLKEMPE' A
#
# COMPACT_ATOMS: atom_id res chain seq x y z
N MET A 1 -11.61 2.33 -1.88
CA MET A 1 -11.04 1.38 -0.91
C MET A 1 -10.05 0.50 -1.65
N ILE A 2 -8.82 0.41 -1.15
CA ILE A 2 -7.76 -0.34 -1.84
C ILE A 2 -8.03 -1.84 -1.78
N ARG A 3 -7.82 -2.53 -2.90
CA ARG A 3 -7.89 -3.99 -3.03
C ARG A 3 -6.49 -4.56 -2.96
N TRP A 4 -6.32 -5.61 -2.15
CA TRP A 4 -5.03 -6.28 -2.01
C TRP A 4 -4.94 -7.45 -2.98
N LYS A 5 -3.95 -7.42 -3.87
CA LYS A 5 -3.65 -8.58 -4.72
C LYS A 5 -2.92 -9.62 -3.89
N LYS A 6 -3.42 -10.86 -3.94
CA LYS A 6 -2.76 -12.00 -3.28
C LYS A 6 -1.37 -12.17 -3.91
N SER A 7 -0.32 -12.15 -3.09
CA SER A 7 1.03 -12.36 -3.58
C SER A 7 1.15 -13.76 -4.18
N SER A 8 1.72 -13.86 -5.38
CA SER A 8 2.01 -15.12 -6.05
C SER A 8 3.18 -15.89 -5.42
N TYR A 9 3.92 -15.28 -4.48
CA TYR A 9 5.03 -15.90 -3.75
C TYR A 9 4.94 -15.69 -2.23
N ARG A 10 5.40 -16.68 -1.45
CA ARG A 10 5.34 -16.72 0.02
C ARG A 10 6.05 -15.57 0.74
N HIS A 11 7.03 -14.94 0.08
CA HIS A 11 7.75 -13.75 0.55
C HIS A 11 7.61 -12.57 -0.41
N GLY A 12 6.64 -12.63 -1.33
CA GLY A 12 6.43 -11.60 -2.33
C GLY A 12 5.82 -10.34 -1.71
N ARG A 13 5.99 -9.23 -2.41
CA ARG A 13 5.36 -7.94 -2.12
C ARG A 13 3.83 -8.08 -2.25
N HIS A 14 3.08 -7.61 -1.26
CA HIS A 14 1.62 -7.55 -1.35
C HIS A 14 1.25 -6.18 -1.90
N THR A 15 0.82 -6.14 -3.16
CA THR A 15 0.50 -4.88 -3.87
C THR A 15 -0.96 -4.48 -3.61
N ALA A 16 -1.17 -3.19 -3.35
CA ALA A 16 -2.47 -2.56 -3.20
C ALA A 16 -2.88 -1.87 -4.50
N PHE A 17 -4.16 -1.98 -4.84
CA PHE A 17 -4.77 -1.41 -6.04
C PHE A 17 -5.95 -0.51 -5.67
N SER A 18 -6.10 0.61 -6.36
CA SER A 18 -7.35 1.39 -6.39
C SER A 18 -7.88 1.36 -7.82
N GLY A 19 -9.01 0.68 -8.04
CA GLY A 19 -9.45 0.28 -9.38
C GLY A 19 -8.37 -0.55 -10.10
N CYS A 20 -7.94 -0.09 -11.28
CA CYS A 20 -6.88 -0.70 -12.07
C CYS A 20 -5.46 -0.15 -11.78
N VAL A 21 -5.32 0.78 -10.82
CA VAL A 21 -4.05 1.48 -10.56
C VAL A 21 -3.35 0.88 -9.34
N GLU A 22 -2.06 0.58 -9.46
CA GLU A 22 -1.22 0.24 -8.30
C GLU A 22 -0.98 1.48 -7.44
N VAL A 23 -1.34 1.40 -6.16
CA VAL A 23 -1.27 2.55 -5.22
C VAL A 23 -0.29 2.33 -4.06
N GLY A 24 0.40 1.20 -4.05
CA GLY A 24 1.40 0.92 -3.04
C GLY A 24 1.60 -0.55 -2.80
N ALA A 25 2.43 -0.85 -1.81
CA ALA A 25 2.64 -2.21 -1.38
C ALA A 25 3.18 -2.35 0.03
N VAL A 26 2.99 -3.55 0.59
CA VAL A 26 3.65 -3.99 1.83
C VAL A 26 4.63 -5.12 1.53
N PHE A 27 5.71 -5.16 2.30
CA PHE A 27 6.83 -6.07 2.13
C PHE A 27 7.04 -6.84 3.44
N PRO A 28 7.10 -8.18 3.38
CA PRO A 28 7.44 -8.97 4.56
C PRO A 28 8.88 -8.66 5.00
N PRO A 29 9.19 -8.79 6.29
CA PRO A 29 10.55 -8.67 6.77
C PRO A 29 11.40 -9.80 6.19
N ILE A 30 12.46 -9.45 5.44
CA ILE A 30 13.51 -10.39 5.02
C ILE A 30 14.73 -10.09 5.88
N GLY A 31 15.00 -10.93 6.89
CA GLY A 31 16.11 -10.73 7.83
C GLY A 31 15.95 -9.54 8.78
N ALA A 32 14.73 -9.01 8.93
CA ALA A 32 14.38 -7.93 9.86
C ALA A 32 13.20 -8.35 10.74
N GLU A 33 12.82 -7.53 11.72
CA GLU A 33 11.63 -7.80 12.56
C GLU A 33 10.37 -7.06 12.09
N LYS A 34 10.50 -6.09 11.19
CA LYS A 34 9.41 -5.16 10.84
C LYS A 34 8.99 -5.28 9.38
N TRP A 35 7.68 -5.29 9.17
CA TRP A 35 7.07 -5.13 7.86
C TRP A 35 7.35 -3.73 7.33
N ARG A 36 7.60 -3.61 6.03
CA ARG A 36 7.75 -2.32 5.37
C ARG A 36 6.54 -2.04 4.50
N TRP A 37 6.20 -0.76 4.33
CA TRP A 37 5.15 -0.35 3.41
C TRP A 37 5.61 0.89 2.65
N ARG A 38 5.14 1.02 1.41
CA ARG A 38 5.40 2.17 0.55
C ARG A 38 4.17 2.49 -0.26
N MET A 39 3.75 3.75 -0.22
CA MET A 39 2.76 4.30 -1.13
C MET A 39 3.45 4.75 -2.41
N PHE A 40 2.82 4.49 -3.54
CA PHE A 40 3.21 5.01 -4.86
C PHE A 40 1.94 5.08 -5.71
N VAL A 41 1.96 5.75 -6.87
CA VAL A 41 0.81 5.72 -7.80
C VAL A 41 1.36 5.43 -9.19
N GLY A 42 1.11 4.22 -9.67
CA GLY A 42 1.80 3.67 -10.84
C GLY A 42 3.33 3.73 -10.68
N ASP A 43 4.04 3.88 -11.79
CA ASP A 43 5.51 3.98 -11.80
C ASP A 43 6.06 5.38 -11.53
N ASN A 44 5.20 6.41 -11.56
CA ASN A 44 5.65 7.80 -11.67
C ASN A 44 5.57 8.57 -10.36
N LEU A 45 4.72 8.18 -9.41
CA LEU A 45 4.53 8.92 -8.17
C LEU A 45 5.02 8.12 -6.98
N SER A 46 6.06 8.61 -6.29
CA SER A 46 6.46 8.07 -4.99
C SER A 46 5.73 8.80 -3.86
N GLY A 47 5.12 8.02 -2.98
CA GLY A 47 4.41 8.51 -1.79
C GLY A 47 5.17 8.24 -0.49
N PRO A 48 4.50 8.47 0.65
CA PRO A 48 5.01 8.13 1.97
C PRO A 48 5.36 6.64 2.09
N SER A 49 6.32 6.34 2.95
CA SER A 49 6.71 4.97 3.29
C SER A 49 7.00 4.84 4.77
N GLY A 50 6.96 3.62 5.29
CA GLY A 50 7.26 3.37 6.69
C GLY A 50 7.44 1.91 7.03
N THR A 51 7.49 1.63 8.33
CA THR A 51 7.59 0.28 8.88
C THR A 51 6.49 0.03 9.90
N ALA A 52 6.05 -1.22 10.02
CA ALA A 52 5.07 -1.66 11.00
C ALA A 52 5.48 -2.99 11.62
N LYS A 53 4.90 -3.31 12.78
CA LYS A 53 5.21 -4.53 13.54
C LYS A 53 4.70 -5.81 12.88
N ASP A 54 3.64 -5.72 12.09
CA ASP A 54 2.99 -6.86 11.44
C ASP A 54 2.39 -6.45 10.08
N GLU A 55 1.96 -7.44 9.30
CA GLU A 55 1.35 -7.23 7.97
C GLU A 55 0.11 -6.35 8.05
N HIS A 56 -0.75 -6.61 9.03
CA HIS A 56 -2.04 -5.93 9.17
C HIS A 56 -1.84 -4.43 9.44
N ALA A 57 -0.92 -4.10 10.33
CA ALA A 57 -0.53 -2.73 10.64
C ALA A 57 0.14 -2.04 9.44
N ALA A 58 0.95 -2.76 8.65
CA ALA A 58 1.52 -2.21 7.41
C ALA A 58 0.44 -1.88 6.38
N LYS A 59 -0.56 -2.77 6.22
CA LYS A 59 -1.69 -2.56 5.32
C LYS A 59 -2.56 -1.38 5.76
N ALA A 60 -2.88 -1.30 7.06
CA ALA A 60 -3.66 -0.20 7.62
C ALA A 60 -2.93 1.16 7.47
N ALA A 61 -1.61 1.18 7.68
CA ALA A 61 -0.82 2.39 7.48
C ALA A 61 -0.83 2.85 6.01
N LEU A 62 -0.76 1.91 5.07
CA LEU A 62 -0.86 2.22 3.64
C LEU A 62 -2.26 2.74 3.27
N ASP A 63 -3.33 2.13 3.79
CA ASP A 63 -4.71 2.57 3.55
C ASP A 63 -4.97 3.99 4.08
N LEU A 64 -4.44 4.29 5.27
CA LEU A 64 -4.48 5.65 5.82
C LEU A 64 -3.67 6.64 4.97
N ALA A 65 -2.49 6.25 4.51
CA ALA A 65 -1.66 7.10 3.64
C ALA A 65 -2.38 7.41 2.32
N TRP A 66 -3.03 6.42 1.72
CA TRP A 66 -3.82 6.58 0.50
C TRP A 66 -5.03 7.49 0.71
N THR A 67 -5.78 7.27 1.79
CA THR A 67 -6.93 8.12 2.15
C THR A 67 -6.50 9.57 2.34
N ASN A 68 -5.38 9.81 3.03
CA ASN A 68 -4.83 11.15 3.22
C ASN A 68 -4.38 11.79 1.90
N PHE A 69 -3.81 11.00 0.99
CA PHE A 69 -3.45 11.48 -0.35
C PHE A 69 -4.69 11.95 -1.13
N LEU A 70 -5.75 11.14 -1.17
CA LEU A 70 -6.99 11.48 -1.85
C LEU A 70 -7.62 12.76 -1.26
N LEU A 71 -7.69 12.85 0.07
CA LEU A 71 -8.21 14.03 0.75
C LEU A 71 -7.43 15.30 0.39
N ARG A 72 -6.09 15.23 0.40
CA ARG A 72 -5.22 16.37 0.03
C ARG A 72 -5.35 16.76 -1.43
N ALA A 73 -5.49 15.77 -2.31
CA ALA A 73 -5.72 15.98 -3.73
C ALA A 73 -7.16 16.42 -4.07
N ARG A 74 -8.07 16.46 -3.08
CA ARG A 74 -9.51 16.66 -3.25
C ARG A 74 -10.14 15.66 -4.23
N LEU A 75 -9.62 14.45 -4.23
CA LEU A 75 -10.10 13.32 -5.02
C LEU A 75 -11.01 12.43 -4.17
N LYS A 76 -11.92 11.73 -4.85
CA LYS A 76 -12.76 10.70 -4.24
C LYS A 76 -12.68 9.44 -5.08
N GLU A 77 -12.52 8.29 -4.44
CA GLU A 77 -12.66 7.01 -5.13
C GLU A 77 -14.12 6.83 -5.57
N MET A 78 -14.30 6.60 -6.87
CA MET A 78 -15.60 6.17 -7.39
C MET A 78 -15.71 4.65 -7.21
N PRO A 79 -16.81 4.13 -6.64
CA PRO A 79 -17.08 2.71 -6.67
C PRO A 79 -17.31 2.28 -8.13
N GLU A 80 -16.64 1.20 -8.55
CA GLU A 80 -16.95 0.49 -9.79
C GLU A 80 -18.33 -0.15 -9.74
#